data_AF-A0A3M0HE79-F1
#
_entry.id   AF-A0A3M0HE79-F1
#
_cell.length_a   1.000
_cell.length_b   1.000
_cell.length_c   1.000
_cell.angle_alpha   90.00
_cell.angle_beta   90.00
_cell.angle_gamma   90.00
#
_symmetry.space_group_name_H-M   'P 1'
#
loop_
_entity.id
_entity.type
_entity.pdbx_description
1 polymer ?
#
loop_
_entity_poly.entity_id
_entity_poly.type
_entity_poly.pdbx_seq_one_letter_code
_entity_poly.pdbx_strand_id
1 'polypeptide(L)'
;MTHDSEQSRVIAAMRLSGSRFHAKGMPAESLVEVAALEDILRSLVRLYWRDRHPNSKRIPNNYDDRIALRLVEKIGDGSAVPLLEYDLDPGLADLFAEDELKQDYSRALLTVEAFIEYALSGEGQIPADIRRIEANKVKKLGQTMDRGDTIQVAATNRVDWESVSRYTPSTRTTAIEGLDVETKRAVVVEGRVVDFHVMSGRLIVRDREHKRDVAVPYYGTEVSVSIDPAQQLFKCHAEGIGDFNADGRLTKLASVTTLAVVNVTEDARLAREALTALADLDEGWMDGEAGEPISDSVIQRGQMVIESMLALGNLTSTVFPTEEGGIRFYWSGNENQLSIEVEPDGAIYVHTADTDAGTFNDETIPAEVSELTDALDSWLSADGKK
;
A
#
# COMPACT_ATOMS: atom_id res chain seq x y z
N MET A 1 29.68 49.41 8.82
CA MET A 1 30.01 48.39 7.81
C MET A 1 30.03 47.05 8.52
N THR A 2 28.85 46.45 8.69
CA THR A 2 28.64 45.13 9.34
C THR A 2 27.24 44.65 8.93
N HIS A 3 27.04 44.39 7.64
CA HIS A 3 25.76 43.88 7.10
C HIS A 3 25.96 42.73 6.10
N ASP A 4 27.12 42.08 6.11
CA ASP A 4 27.49 41.13 5.05
C ASP A 4 27.61 39.67 5.51
N SER A 5 27.16 39.33 6.71
CA SER A 5 27.16 37.94 7.23
C SER A 5 25.76 37.30 7.33
N GLU A 6 24.70 37.98 6.87
CA GLU A 6 23.33 37.43 6.76
C GLU A 6 23.02 36.87 5.35
N GLN A 7 24.01 36.84 4.45
CA GLN A 7 23.89 36.20 3.13
C GLN A 7 23.98 34.67 3.29
N SER A 8 22.99 33.81 3.05
CA SER A 8 21.58 33.93 2.66
C SER A 8 20.98 32.60 3.12
N ARG A 9 20.15 32.58 4.17
CA ARG A 9 19.42 31.38 4.60
C ARG A 9 18.18 31.11 3.73
N VAL A 10 17.96 31.95 2.72
CA VAL A 10 16.94 31.74 1.68
C VAL A 10 17.21 30.43 0.99
N ILE A 11 16.25 29.53 1.13
CA ILE A 11 16.26 28.24 0.46
C ILE A 11 15.26 28.17 -0.68
N ALA A 12 14.28 29.07 -0.74
CA ALA A 12 13.30 29.12 -1.82
C ALA A 12 12.72 30.53 -1.98
N ALA A 13 12.51 30.91 -3.22
CA ALA A 13 11.75 32.08 -3.64
C ALA A 13 10.60 31.60 -4.53
N MET A 14 9.38 32.04 -4.23
CA MET A 14 8.20 31.70 -5.03
C MET A 14 7.61 32.98 -5.59
N ARG A 15 7.63 33.17 -6.91
CA ARG A 15 6.98 34.31 -7.57
C ARG A 15 5.54 33.93 -7.94
N LEU A 16 4.61 34.70 -7.39
CA LEU A 16 3.20 34.69 -7.74
C LEU A 16 2.89 35.87 -8.65
N SER A 17 2.37 35.61 -9.85
CA SER A 17 2.00 36.65 -10.81
C SER A 17 0.62 36.41 -11.38
N GLY A 18 -0.09 37.49 -11.72
CA GLY A 18 -1.48 37.48 -12.16
C GLY A 18 -2.12 38.84 -11.88
N SER A 19 -3.32 39.07 -12.40
CA SER A 19 -4.00 40.37 -12.30
C SER A 19 -4.22 40.81 -10.85
N ARG A 20 -4.53 39.86 -9.95
CA ARG A 20 -4.72 40.11 -8.51
C ARG A 20 -3.44 40.45 -7.75
N PHE A 21 -2.26 40.16 -8.33
CA PHE A 21 -0.97 40.48 -7.74
C PHE A 21 -0.39 41.83 -8.22
N HIS A 22 -1.14 42.62 -9.00
CA HIS A 22 -0.73 43.98 -9.39
C HIS A 22 -0.98 45.02 -8.29
N ALA A 23 -1.87 44.73 -7.33
CA ALA A 23 -2.07 45.58 -6.18
C ALA A 23 -0.87 45.51 -5.22
N LYS A 24 -0.79 46.47 -4.30
CA LYS A 24 0.20 46.45 -3.22
C LYS A 24 -0.04 45.26 -2.29
N GLY A 25 0.99 44.45 -2.08
CA GLY A 25 0.93 43.25 -1.24
C GLY A 25 0.44 41.99 -1.96
N MET A 26 0.20 40.94 -1.19
CA MET A 26 -0.25 39.63 -1.69
C MET A 26 -1.66 39.35 -1.19
N PRO A 27 -2.57 38.84 -2.04
CA PRO A 27 -3.85 38.32 -1.58
C PRO A 27 -3.66 37.29 -0.46
N ALA A 28 -4.39 37.44 0.65
CA ALA A 28 -4.22 36.57 1.82
C ALA A 28 -4.50 35.09 1.50
N GLU A 29 -5.42 34.82 0.57
CA GLU A 29 -5.72 33.48 0.08
C GLU A 29 -4.52 32.81 -0.62
N SER A 30 -3.60 33.57 -1.21
CA SER A 30 -2.41 33.04 -1.88
C SER A 30 -1.34 32.55 -0.89
N LEU A 31 -1.50 32.80 0.41
CA LEU A 31 -0.67 32.16 1.45
C LEU A 31 -0.83 30.63 1.45
N VAL A 32 -1.96 30.12 0.96
CA VAL A 32 -2.17 28.67 0.80
C VAL A 32 -1.14 28.07 -0.15
N GLU A 33 -0.71 28.81 -1.18
CA GLU A 33 0.31 28.35 -2.13
C GLU A 33 1.70 28.28 -1.49
N VAL A 34 2.02 29.24 -0.63
CA VAL A 34 3.27 29.25 0.13
C VAL A 34 3.31 28.06 1.07
N ALA A 35 2.23 27.82 1.80
CA ALA A 35 2.10 26.67 2.70
C ALA A 35 2.16 25.33 1.94
N ALA A 36 1.58 25.26 0.74
CA ALA A 36 1.66 24.06 -0.10
C ALA A 36 3.09 23.77 -0.57
N LEU A 37 3.84 24.80 -0.99
CA LEU A 37 5.25 24.65 -1.35
C LEU A 37 6.09 24.18 -0.14
N GLU A 38 5.88 24.78 1.04
CA GLU A 38 6.55 24.35 2.26
C GLU A 38 6.23 22.89 2.62
N ASP A 39 4.96 22.47 2.55
CA ASP A 39 4.52 21.09 2.81
C ASP A 39 5.27 20.08 1.91
N ILE A 40 5.47 20.44 0.63
CA ILE A 40 6.20 19.61 -0.35
C ILE A 40 7.69 19.56 0.00
N LEU A 41 8.34 20.71 0.17
CA LEU A 41 9.77 20.80 0.50
C LEU A 41 10.08 20.04 1.79
N ARG A 42 9.26 20.23 2.82
CA ARG A 42 9.39 19.53 4.10
C ARG A 42 9.28 18.03 3.94
N SER A 43 8.34 17.56 3.13
CA SER A 43 8.13 16.12 2.88
C SER A 43 9.31 15.51 2.14
N LEU A 44 9.89 16.22 1.16
CA LEU A 44 11.09 15.80 0.44
C LEU A 44 12.34 15.78 1.34
N VAL A 45 12.55 16.80 2.15
CA VAL A 45 13.68 16.83 3.11
C VAL A 45 13.57 15.66 4.11
N ARG A 46 12.36 15.36 4.62
CA ARG A 46 12.15 14.16 5.45
C ARG A 46 12.46 12.88 4.69
N LEU A 47 12.09 12.79 3.42
CA LEU A 47 12.38 11.63 2.57
C LEU A 47 13.90 11.43 2.45
N TYR A 48 14.65 12.48 2.14
CA TYR A 48 16.10 12.41 1.99
C TYR A 48 16.82 12.06 3.28
N TRP A 49 16.35 12.59 4.41
CA TRP A 49 16.87 12.19 5.71
C TRP A 49 16.67 10.68 5.96
N ARG A 50 15.49 10.13 5.65
CA ARG A 50 15.19 8.70 5.81
C ARG A 50 16.03 7.83 4.88
N ASP A 51 16.24 8.26 3.64
CA ASP A 51 17.09 7.55 2.68
C ASP A 51 18.53 7.45 3.17
N ARG A 52 19.05 8.50 3.83
CA ARG A 52 20.39 8.50 4.44
C ARG A 52 20.47 7.71 5.74
N HIS A 53 19.34 7.50 6.42
CA HIS A 53 19.28 6.82 7.72
C HIS A 53 18.33 5.60 7.70
N PRO A 54 18.60 4.57 6.88
CA PRO A 54 17.69 3.44 6.69
C PRO A 54 17.51 2.60 7.97
N ASN A 55 18.51 2.60 8.85
CA ASN A 55 18.48 1.87 10.12
C ASN A 55 17.78 2.63 11.26
N SER A 56 17.41 3.90 11.06
CA SER A 56 16.70 4.64 12.09
C SER A 56 15.22 4.29 12.10
N LYS A 57 14.73 3.81 13.24
CA LYS A 57 13.29 3.51 13.41
C LYS A 57 12.41 4.76 13.43
N ARG A 58 12.97 5.95 13.71
CA ARG A 58 12.21 7.23 13.84
C ARG A 58 13.03 8.43 13.36
N ILE A 59 12.33 9.43 12.85
CA ILE A 59 12.89 10.77 12.62
C ILE A 59 13.17 11.42 14.00
N PRO A 60 14.22 12.24 14.16
CA PRO A 60 14.55 12.87 15.44
C PRO A 60 13.38 13.71 15.98
N ASN A 61 13.26 13.77 17.30
CA ASN A 61 12.28 14.65 17.94
C ASN A 61 12.56 16.12 17.56
N ASN A 62 11.49 16.89 17.33
CA ASN A 62 11.54 18.29 16.90
C ASN A 62 12.24 18.51 15.54
N TYR A 63 12.41 17.47 14.73
CA TYR A 63 12.98 17.63 13.38
C TYR A 63 12.15 18.59 12.53
N ASP A 64 10.83 18.54 12.69
CA ASP A 64 9.88 19.43 12.01
C ASP A 64 10.06 20.90 12.35
N ASP A 65 10.44 21.20 13.59
CA ASP A 65 10.71 22.57 14.02
C ASP A 65 12.02 23.09 13.40
N ARG A 66 12.98 22.20 13.12
CA ARG A 66 14.27 22.54 12.48
C ARG A 66 14.17 22.80 10.98
N ILE A 67 13.11 22.28 10.35
CA ILE A 67 12.84 22.40 8.91
C ILE A 67 11.62 23.29 8.64
N ALA A 68 11.20 24.07 9.63
CA ALA A 68 10.14 25.05 9.49
C ALA A 68 10.65 26.25 8.68
N LEU A 69 9.86 26.70 7.72
CA LEU A 69 10.20 27.85 6.89
C LEU A 69 9.47 29.11 7.35
N ARG A 70 10.15 30.25 7.22
CA ARG A 70 9.62 31.56 7.57
C ARG A 70 9.66 32.49 6.38
N LEU A 71 8.64 33.35 6.31
CA LEU A 71 8.59 34.49 5.41
C LEU A 71 9.42 35.63 5.99
N VAL A 72 10.48 36.04 5.29
CA VAL A 72 11.48 36.96 5.85
C VAL A 72 11.50 38.37 5.25
N GLU A 73 10.97 38.56 4.03
CA GLU A 73 11.00 39.85 3.34
C GLU A 73 9.62 40.48 3.16
N LYS A 74 9.64 41.81 2.98
CA LYS A 74 8.45 42.61 2.72
C LYS A 74 7.90 42.26 1.33
N ILE A 75 6.62 41.87 1.29
CA ILE A 75 5.90 41.67 0.03
C ILE A 75 5.80 43.01 -0.70
N GLY A 76 6.41 43.10 -1.88
CA GLY A 76 6.47 44.31 -2.70
C GLY A 76 5.18 44.64 -3.47
N ASP A 77 5.26 45.66 -4.33
CA ASP A 77 4.18 46.06 -5.25
C ASP A 77 4.35 45.33 -6.59
N GLY A 78 3.31 44.63 -7.07
CA GLY A 78 3.36 43.91 -8.35
C GLY A 78 4.17 42.61 -8.29
N SER A 79 3.55 41.46 -8.58
CA SER A 79 4.14 40.12 -8.40
C SER A 79 4.65 39.88 -6.96
N ALA A 80 3.90 39.12 -6.15
CA ALA A 80 4.35 38.79 -4.82
C ALA A 80 5.45 37.72 -4.89
N VAL A 81 6.63 38.00 -4.33
CA VAL A 81 7.73 37.03 -4.22
C VAL A 81 8.00 36.72 -2.75
N PRO A 82 7.20 35.85 -2.10
CA PRO A 82 7.57 35.29 -0.80
C PRO A 82 8.93 34.60 -0.86
N LEU A 83 9.80 34.96 0.09
CA LEU A 83 11.06 34.30 0.37
C LEU A 83 10.93 33.42 1.60
N LEU A 84 11.44 32.19 1.49
CA LEU A 84 11.42 31.19 2.55
C LEU A 84 12.84 30.93 3.07
N GLU A 85 13.01 31.07 4.37
CA GLU A 85 14.23 30.72 5.11
C GLU A 85 13.94 29.69 6.19
N TYR A 86 14.88 28.79 6.47
CA TYR A 86 14.80 27.93 7.65
C TYR A 86 15.29 28.69 8.90
N ASP A 87 14.66 28.41 10.05
CA ASP A 87 15.13 28.94 11.33
C ASP A 87 15.92 27.88 12.10
N LEU A 88 17.25 28.06 12.20
CA LEU A 88 18.07 27.27 13.12
C LEU A 88 18.12 27.96 14.47
N ASP A 89 17.60 27.29 15.50
CA ASP A 89 17.86 27.66 16.89
C ASP A 89 19.39 27.65 17.12
N PRO A 90 19.99 28.77 17.55
CA PRO A 90 21.44 28.87 17.77
C PRO A 90 22.00 27.84 18.76
N GLY A 91 21.17 27.20 19.60
CA GLY A 91 21.59 26.10 20.49
C GLY A 91 21.75 24.73 19.82
N LEU A 92 21.34 24.59 18.55
CA LEU A 92 21.25 23.32 17.80
C LEU A 92 22.15 23.27 16.56
N ALA A 93 22.89 24.36 16.28
CA ALA A 93 23.81 24.52 15.16
C ALA A 93 25.14 23.78 15.38
N ASP A 94 25.08 22.48 15.67
CA ASP A 94 26.27 21.64 15.60
C ASP A 94 26.69 21.52 14.13
N LEU A 95 27.96 21.75 13.83
CA LEU A 95 28.57 22.12 12.53
C LEU A 95 28.37 21.13 11.36
N PHE A 96 27.56 20.10 11.53
CA PHE A 96 27.24 19.07 10.53
C PHE A 96 25.75 18.99 10.15
N ALA A 97 24.86 19.78 10.78
CA ALA A 97 23.43 19.77 10.48
C ALA A 97 22.98 20.84 9.46
N GLU A 98 23.68 21.98 9.37
CA GLU A 98 23.26 23.11 8.51
C GLU A 98 23.56 22.87 7.02
N ASP A 99 24.75 22.37 6.68
CA ASP A 99 25.12 22.12 5.29
C ASP A 99 24.34 20.96 4.68
N GLU A 100 24.09 19.90 5.45
CA GLU A 100 23.22 18.80 5.02
C GLU A 100 21.79 19.29 4.76
N LEU A 101 21.26 20.14 5.63
CA LEU A 101 19.92 20.68 5.47
C LEU A 101 19.82 21.59 4.23
N LYS A 102 20.84 22.42 3.98
CA LYS A 102 20.95 23.22 2.74
C LYS A 102 20.97 22.33 1.50
N GLN A 103 21.72 21.23 1.52
CA GLN A 103 21.77 20.28 0.41
C GLN A 103 20.43 19.59 0.20
N ASP A 104 19.76 19.15 1.27
CA ASP A 104 18.45 18.51 1.20
C ASP A 104 17.39 19.47 0.62
N TYR A 105 17.36 20.73 1.04
CA TYR A 105 16.47 21.73 0.45
C TYR A 105 16.82 22.07 -1.00
N SER A 106 18.10 22.16 -1.32
CA SER A 106 18.54 22.40 -2.71
C SER A 106 18.07 21.26 -3.63
N ARG A 107 18.23 20.00 -3.19
CA ARG A 107 17.71 18.83 -3.91
C ARG A 107 16.18 18.83 -3.99
N ALA A 108 15.51 19.22 -2.91
CA ALA A 108 14.05 19.28 -2.86
C ALA A 108 13.51 20.30 -3.87
N LEU A 109 14.15 21.46 -3.98
CA LEU A 109 13.81 22.47 -4.98
C LEU A 109 14.00 21.97 -6.41
N LEU A 110 15.15 21.37 -6.73
CA LEU A 110 15.39 20.78 -8.06
C LEU A 110 14.33 19.73 -8.40
N THR A 111 13.88 18.98 -7.40
CA THR A 111 12.80 17.99 -7.57
C THR A 111 11.45 18.65 -7.86
N VAL A 112 11.15 19.78 -7.21
CA VAL A 112 9.94 20.58 -7.48
C VAL A 112 10.01 21.24 -8.86
N GLU A 113 11.16 21.78 -9.25
CA GLU A 113 11.39 22.35 -10.58
C GLU A 113 11.20 21.30 -11.67
N ALA A 114 11.81 20.11 -11.53
CA ALA A 114 11.63 19.00 -12.45
C ALA A 114 10.16 18.53 -12.53
N PHE A 115 9.41 18.60 -11.42
CA PHE A 115 7.98 18.31 -11.43
C PHE A 115 7.16 19.35 -12.19
N ILE A 116 7.48 20.64 -12.03
CA ILE A 116 6.86 21.72 -12.79
C ILE A 116 7.19 21.59 -14.29
N GLU A 117 8.43 21.22 -14.62
CA GLU A 117 8.84 20.95 -16.01
C GLU A 117 8.06 19.79 -16.63
N TYR A 118 7.91 18.67 -15.91
CA TYR A 118 7.03 17.57 -16.32
C TYR A 118 5.58 18.03 -16.56
N ALA A 119 5.05 18.86 -15.64
CA ALA A 119 3.70 19.38 -15.74
C ALA A 119 3.50 20.33 -16.94
N LEU A 120 4.57 21.00 -17.37
CA LEU A 120 4.61 21.90 -18.52
C LEU A 120 4.73 21.15 -19.84
N SER A 121 5.61 20.16 -19.92
CA SER A 121 5.83 19.36 -21.12
C SER A 121 4.66 18.42 -21.39
N GLY A 122 4.02 17.90 -20.33
CA GLY A 122 3.08 16.78 -20.43
C GLY A 122 3.73 15.47 -20.89
N GLU A 123 5.06 15.45 -20.95
CA GLU A 123 5.88 14.35 -21.46
C GLU A 123 6.94 13.96 -20.41
N GLY A 124 7.31 12.68 -20.40
CA GLY A 124 8.25 12.12 -19.43
C GLY A 124 7.56 11.51 -18.22
N GLN A 125 8.30 11.40 -17.11
CA GLN A 125 7.82 10.78 -15.86
C GLN A 125 7.89 11.79 -14.72
N ILE A 126 6.92 11.72 -13.79
CA ILE A 126 7.01 12.51 -12.55
C ILE A 126 8.26 12.06 -11.79
N PRO A 127 9.05 13.00 -11.22
CA PRO A 127 10.23 12.67 -10.43
C PRO A 127 9.92 11.61 -9.37
N ALA A 128 10.78 10.59 -9.27
CA ALA A 128 10.57 9.45 -8.37
C ALA A 128 10.36 9.89 -6.91
N ASP A 129 11.08 10.93 -6.46
CA ASP A 129 10.96 11.46 -5.11
C ASP A 129 9.58 12.12 -4.85
N ILE A 130 8.95 12.73 -5.87
CA ILE A 130 7.57 13.25 -5.76
C ILE A 130 6.57 12.10 -5.62
N ARG A 131 6.80 10.96 -6.29
CA ARG A 131 5.94 9.78 -6.18
C ARG A 131 6.01 9.13 -4.79
N ARG A 132 7.11 9.35 -4.06
CA ARG A 132 7.37 8.80 -2.72
C ARG A 132 6.84 9.68 -1.59
N ILE A 133 6.29 10.85 -1.88
CA ILE A 133 5.60 11.70 -0.90
C ILE A 133 4.07 11.62 -1.09
N GLU A 134 3.31 12.07 -0.09
CA GLU A 134 1.84 12.03 -0.13
C GLU A 134 1.28 12.93 -1.25
N ALA A 135 0.65 12.32 -2.26
CA ALA A 135 0.09 13.02 -3.42
C ALA A 135 -0.84 14.18 -3.04
N ASN A 136 -1.62 14.05 -1.95
CA ASN A 136 -2.51 15.12 -1.48
C ASN A 136 -1.77 16.40 -1.09
N LYS A 137 -0.52 16.31 -0.60
CA LYS A 137 0.29 17.51 -0.31
C LYS A 137 0.71 18.20 -1.61
N VAL A 138 1.08 17.42 -2.61
CA VAL A 138 1.47 17.93 -3.94
C VAL A 138 0.28 18.58 -4.65
N LYS A 139 -0.92 17.97 -4.57
CA LYS A 139 -2.16 18.47 -5.20
C LYS A 139 -2.66 19.82 -4.66
N LYS A 140 -2.22 20.24 -3.47
CA LYS A 140 -2.54 21.57 -2.91
C LYS A 140 -1.86 22.71 -3.66
N LEU A 141 -0.72 22.45 -4.30
CA LEU A 141 -0.02 23.48 -5.06
C LEU A 141 -0.86 23.91 -6.27
N GLY A 142 -1.00 25.21 -6.44
CA GLY A 142 -1.81 25.88 -7.43
C GLY A 142 -3.32 25.78 -7.23
N GLN A 143 -3.81 25.36 -6.05
CA GLN A 143 -5.24 25.11 -5.81
C GLN A 143 -6.08 26.40 -5.81
N THR A 144 -5.50 27.53 -5.40
CA THR A 144 -6.17 28.83 -5.31
C THR A 144 -5.90 29.73 -6.52
N MET A 145 -5.31 29.19 -7.59
CA MET A 145 -4.93 29.95 -8.77
C MET A 145 -6.12 30.27 -9.66
N ASP A 146 -6.25 31.55 -10.02
CA ASP A 146 -7.21 32.00 -11.01
C ASP A 146 -6.68 31.84 -12.44
N ARG A 147 -7.58 31.99 -13.42
CA ARG A 147 -7.19 32.00 -14.84
C ARG A 147 -6.24 33.17 -15.11
N GLY A 148 -5.03 32.85 -15.56
CA GLY A 148 -3.97 33.83 -15.83
C GLY A 148 -2.97 33.99 -14.70
N ASP A 149 -3.20 33.35 -13.55
CA ASP A 149 -2.19 33.27 -12.50
C ASP A 149 -1.06 32.32 -12.89
N THR A 150 0.11 32.57 -12.32
CA THR A 150 1.33 31.77 -12.48
C THR A 150 2.09 31.69 -11.17
N ILE A 151 2.60 30.50 -10.87
CA ILE A 151 3.57 30.21 -9.82
C ILE A 151 4.90 29.91 -10.50
N GLN A 152 5.98 30.49 -9.99
CA GLN A 152 7.34 30.17 -10.38
C GLN A 152 8.15 29.96 -9.10
N VAL A 153 9.03 28.97 -9.09
CA VAL A 153 9.84 28.63 -7.92
C VAL A 153 11.31 28.64 -8.32
N ALA A 154 12.16 29.19 -7.46
CA ALA A 154 13.61 29.23 -7.62
C ALA A 154 14.30 29.18 -6.26
N ALA A 155 15.61 28.92 -6.23
CA ALA A 155 16.40 28.95 -4.99
C ALA A 155 16.56 30.35 -4.37
N THR A 156 16.41 31.42 -5.17
CA THR A 156 16.63 32.81 -4.73
C THR A 156 15.76 33.78 -5.55
N ASN A 157 15.52 35.00 -5.04
CA ASN A 157 14.84 36.06 -5.79
C ASN A 157 15.75 36.76 -6.82
N ARG A 158 17.07 36.51 -6.79
CA ARG A 158 18.06 37.08 -7.71
C ARG A 158 18.20 36.27 -9.01
N VAL A 159 17.07 35.92 -9.61
CA VAL A 159 17.00 35.13 -10.85
C VAL A 159 16.30 35.92 -11.94
N ASP A 160 16.60 35.58 -13.19
CA ASP A 160 15.79 36.02 -14.31
C ASP A 160 14.51 35.20 -14.35
N TRP A 161 13.45 35.73 -13.75
CA TRP A 161 12.14 35.09 -13.69
C TRP A 161 11.52 34.81 -15.06
N GLU A 162 11.99 35.40 -16.16
CA GLU A 162 11.49 35.03 -17.49
C GLU A 162 11.97 33.64 -17.91
N SER A 163 13.12 33.21 -17.41
CA SER A 163 13.71 31.88 -17.66
C SER A 163 13.17 30.78 -16.75
N VAL A 164 12.46 31.13 -15.68
CA VAL A 164 11.93 30.16 -14.71
C VAL A 164 10.60 29.58 -15.20
N SER A 165 10.47 28.25 -15.15
CA SER A 165 9.26 27.52 -15.55
C SER A 165 7.99 28.04 -14.84
N ARG A 166 6.94 28.28 -15.63
CA ARG A 166 5.66 28.85 -15.16
C ARG A 166 4.63 27.76 -14.90
N TYR A 167 4.36 27.49 -13.63
CA TYR A 167 3.25 26.64 -13.23
C TYR A 167 1.94 27.43 -13.27
N THR A 168 1.00 27.02 -14.11
CA THR A 168 -0.31 27.64 -14.36
C THR A 168 -1.46 26.67 -14.02
N PRO A 169 -2.73 27.12 -13.98
CA PRO A 169 -3.87 26.22 -13.81
C PRO A 169 -3.94 25.10 -14.86
N SER A 170 -3.50 25.34 -16.10
CA SER A 170 -3.48 24.31 -17.13
C SER A 170 -2.40 23.26 -16.88
N THR A 171 -1.19 23.68 -16.48
CA THR A 171 -0.12 22.73 -16.12
C THR A 171 -0.45 21.94 -14.86
N ARG A 172 -1.21 22.55 -13.94
CA ARG A 172 -1.69 21.87 -12.74
C ARG A 172 -2.60 20.70 -13.07
N THR A 173 -3.49 20.84 -14.06
CA THR A 173 -4.34 19.73 -14.50
C THR A 173 -3.51 18.53 -14.94
N THR A 174 -2.50 18.75 -15.80
CA THR A 174 -1.56 17.70 -16.25
C THR A 174 -0.81 17.05 -15.07
N ALA A 175 -0.31 17.86 -14.14
CA ALA A 175 0.36 17.36 -12.94
C ALA A 175 -0.55 16.43 -12.09
N ILE A 176 -1.81 16.80 -11.90
CA ILE A 176 -2.76 16.03 -11.08
C ILE A 176 -3.14 14.74 -11.77
N GLU A 177 -3.42 14.79 -13.07
CA GLU A 177 -3.72 13.60 -13.86
C GLU A 177 -2.55 12.60 -13.79
N GLY A 178 -1.31 13.07 -13.96
CA GLY A 178 -0.12 12.22 -13.84
C GLY A 178 0.06 11.59 -12.45
N LEU A 179 -0.28 12.33 -11.39
CA LEU A 179 -0.25 11.82 -10.01
C LEU A 179 -1.33 10.76 -9.76
N ASP A 180 -2.52 10.91 -10.36
CA ASP A 180 -3.62 9.97 -10.20
C ASP A 180 -3.43 8.67 -10.98
N VAL A 181 -2.92 8.76 -12.21
CA VAL A 181 -2.77 7.61 -13.12
C VAL A 181 -1.82 6.55 -12.56
N GLU A 182 -0.71 6.93 -11.92
CA GLU A 182 0.26 5.95 -11.41
C GLU A 182 -0.07 5.36 -10.03
N THR A 183 -0.96 6.01 -9.27
CA THR A 183 -1.50 5.42 -8.03
C THR A 183 -2.53 4.33 -8.31
N LYS A 184 -3.00 4.21 -9.55
CA LYS A 184 -4.04 3.27 -9.94
C LYS A 184 -3.49 2.17 -10.83
N ARG A 185 -3.61 0.91 -10.40
CA ARG A 185 -3.14 -0.24 -11.18
C ARG A 185 -4.14 -1.38 -11.12
N ALA A 186 -4.20 -2.18 -12.16
CA ALA A 186 -4.96 -3.43 -12.13
C ALA A 186 -4.38 -4.36 -11.06
N VAL A 187 -5.24 -4.93 -10.23
CA VAL A 187 -4.85 -5.80 -9.12
C VAL A 187 -5.92 -6.83 -8.85
N VAL A 188 -5.49 -7.99 -8.35
CA VAL A 188 -6.34 -9.06 -7.85
C VAL A 188 -6.25 -9.04 -6.33
N VAL A 189 -7.39 -9.21 -5.66
CA VAL A 189 -7.50 -9.33 -4.21
C VAL A 189 -8.19 -10.65 -3.92
N GLU A 190 -7.45 -11.57 -3.31
CA GLU A 190 -7.95 -12.89 -2.94
C GLU A 190 -7.71 -13.11 -1.44
N GLY A 191 -8.76 -13.50 -0.72
CA GLY A 191 -8.61 -13.84 0.69
C GLY A 191 -9.91 -13.94 1.45
N ARG A 192 -9.80 -13.87 2.79
CA ARG A 192 -10.94 -13.99 3.70
C ARG A 192 -11.59 -12.64 3.93
N VAL A 193 -12.92 -12.59 3.87
CA VAL A 193 -13.67 -11.41 4.33
C VAL A 193 -13.66 -11.39 5.85
N VAL A 194 -13.13 -10.31 6.41
CA VAL A 194 -13.06 -10.10 7.87
C VAL A 194 -14.17 -9.20 8.37
N ASP A 195 -14.72 -8.34 7.51
CA ASP A 195 -15.78 -7.41 7.89
C ASP A 195 -16.62 -6.94 6.70
N PHE A 196 -17.88 -6.57 6.96
CA PHE A 196 -18.81 -5.99 6.00
C PHE A 196 -19.28 -4.61 6.47
N HIS A 197 -18.79 -3.57 5.80
CA HIS A 197 -19.21 -2.19 6.03
C HIS A 197 -20.43 -1.84 5.19
N VAL A 198 -21.60 -2.34 5.61
CA VAL A 198 -22.87 -2.23 4.87
C VAL A 198 -23.17 -0.79 4.44
N MET A 199 -23.11 0.18 5.36
CA MET A 199 -23.44 1.58 5.05
C MET A 199 -22.53 2.21 3.99
N SER A 200 -21.29 1.75 3.87
CA SER A 200 -20.33 2.28 2.89
C SER A 200 -20.25 1.44 1.62
N GLY A 201 -20.90 0.27 1.58
CA GLY A 201 -20.84 -0.65 0.45
C GLY A 201 -19.50 -1.31 0.25
N ARG A 202 -18.77 -1.57 1.33
CA ARG A 202 -17.42 -2.14 1.26
C ARG A 202 -17.32 -3.38 2.12
N LEU A 203 -16.51 -4.31 1.67
CA LEU A 203 -16.05 -5.45 2.44
C LEU A 203 -14.56 -5.28 2.71
N ILE A 204 -14.11 -5.73 3.88
CA ILE A 204 -12.70 -5.74 4.26
C ILE A 204 -12.20 -7.15 4.04
N VAL A 205 -11.22 -7.30 3.15
CA VAL A 205 -10.60 -8.58 2.83
C VAL A 205 -9.21 -8.60 3.41
N ARG A 206 -8.93 -9.62 4.21
CA ARG A 206 -7.56 -9.97 4.54
C ARG A 206 -6.95 -10.62 3.31
N ASP A 207 -6.33 -9.78 2.49
CA ASP A 207 -5.75 -10.15 1.22
C ASP A 207 -4.47 -10.98 1.41
N ARG A 208 -4.39 -12.08 0.65
CA ARG A 208 -3.31 -13.06 0.71
C ARG A 208 -2.02 -12.53 0.09
N GLU A 209 -2.10 -11.97 -1.12
CA GLU A 209 -0.92 -11.49 -1.85
C GLU A 209 -0.24 -10.32 -1.13
N HIS A 210 -1.03 -9.35 -0.66
CA HIS A 210 -0.51 -8.13 -0.04
C HIS A 210 -0.43 -8.21 1.49
N LYS A 211 -0.84 -9.35 2.10
CA LYS A 211 -0.82 -9.64 3.54
C LYS A 211 -1.41 -8.54 4.43
N ARG A 212 -2.57 -8.01 4.06
CA ARG A 212 -3.21 -6.87 4.75
C ARG A 212 -4.72 -6.82 4.55
N ASP A 213 -5.37 -5.93 5.29
CA ASP A 213 -6.74 -5.54 4.98
C ASP A 213 -6.81 -4.62 3.76
N VAL A 214 -7.64 -5.01 2.81
CA VAL A 214 -7.97 -4.22 1.61
C VAL A 214 -9.47 -3.98 1.61
N ALA A 215 -9.86 -2.71 1.44
CA ALA A 215 -11.26 -2.36 1.27
C ALA A 215 -11.68 -2.60 -0.19
N VAL A 216 -12.70 -3.44 -0.38
CA VAL A 216 -13.24 -3.79 -1.69
C VAL A 216 -14.70 -3.28 -1.78
N PRO A 217 -15.03 -2.43 -2.76
CA PRO A 217 -16.40 -1.99 -2.96
C PRO A 217 -17.25 -3.11 -3.58
N TYR A 218 -18.47 -3.30 -3.08
CA TYR A 218 -19.42 -4.28 -3.63
C TYR A 218 -20.74 -3.64 -4.10
N TYR A 219 -21.04 -2.39 -3.72
CA TYR A 219 -22.21 -1.69 -4.26
C TYR A 219 -22.09 -1.49 -5.78
N GLY A 220 -23.15 -1.85 -6.51
CA GLY A 220 -23.19 -1.79 -7.97
C GLY A 220 -22.62 -3.02 -8.68
N THR A 221 -22.17 -4.03 -7.93
CA THR A 221 -21.86 -5.36 -8.46
C THR A 221 -23.10 -6.27 -8.38
N GLU A 222 -23.10 -7.40 -9.08
CA GLU A 222 -24.18 -8.41 -9.00
C GLU A 222 -24.17 -9.22 -7.69
N VAL A 223 -23.22 -8.95 -6.79
CA VAL A 223 -23.05 -9.69 -5.54
C VAL A 223 -24.16 -9.33 -4.55
N SER A 224 -25.07 -10.28 -4.36
CA SER A 224 -26.07 -10.27 -3.29
C SER A 224 -25.68 -11.29 -2.22
N VAL A 225 -24.99 -10.81 -1.18
CA VAL A 225 -24.62 -11.64 -0.03
C VAL A 225 -25.57 -11.34 1.11
N SER A 226 -26.31 -12.35 1.57
CA SER A 226 -27.07 -12.28 2.82
C SER A 226 -26.11 -12.56 3.97
N ILE A 227 -25.82 -11.53 4.78
CA ILE A 227 -24.80 -11.59 5.84
C ILE A 227 -25.50 -11.79 7.19
N ASP A 228 -25.13 -12.86 7.90
CA ASP A 228 -25.32 -13.00 9.34
C ASP A 228 -23.97 -12.78 10.05
N PRO A 229 -23.77 -11.61 10.70
CA PRO A 229 -22.45 -11.12 11.09
C PRO A 229 -21.74 -11.92 12.20
N ALA A 230 -22.37 -12.91 12.82
CA ALA A 230 -21.80 -13.56 14.01
C ALA A 230 -21.09 -14.90 13.73
N GLN A 231 -21.36 -15.58 12.61
CA GLN A 231 -20.90 -16.97 12.42
C GLN A 231 -20.48 -17.33 11.00
N GLN A 232 -20.66 -16.44 10.03
CA GLN A 232 -20.40 -16.77 8.64
C GLN A 232 -18.96 -16.48 8.22
N LEU A 233 -18.33 -17.46 7.58
CA LEU A 233 -17.00 -17.40 7.01
C LEU A 233 -17.14 -17.20 5.51
N PHE A 234 -16.51 -16.15 4.96
CA PHE A 234 -16.59 -15.83 3.54
C PHE A 234 -15.21 -15.75 2.90
N LYS A 235 -15.09 -16.35 1.71
CA LYS A 235 -13.98 -16.13 0.76
C LYS A 235 -14.36 -15.00 -0.20
N CYS A 236 -13.39 -14.17 -0.55
CA CYS A 236 -13.52 -13.14 -1.58
C CYS A 236 -12.45 -13.35 -2.66
N HIS A 237 -12.87 -13.27 -3.92
CA HIS A 237 -12.01 -13.04 -5.09
C HIS A 237 -12.50 -11.78 -5.79
N ALA A 238 -11.64 -10.77 -5.92
CA ALA A 238 -11.98 -9.49 -6.53
C ALA A 238 -10.90 -9.05 -7.50
N GLU A 239 -11.31 -8.60 -8.69
CA GLU A 239 -10.41 -8.03 -9.69
C GLU A 239 -10.84 -6.60 -9.99
N GLY A 240 -9.87 -5.70 -10.12
CA GLY A 240 -10.20 -4.31 -10.43
C GLY A 240 -9.01 -3.38 -10.40
N ILE A 241 -9.28 -2.10 -10.17
CA ILE A 241 -8.26 -1.05 -10.10
C ILE A 241 -8.00 -0.71 -8.65
N GLY A 242 -6.77 -0.95 -8.19
CA GLY A 242 -6.31 -0.66 -6.83
C GLY A 242 -5.69 0.73 -6.72
N ASP A 243 -5.95 1.42 -5.60
CA ASP A 243 -5.25 2.65 -5.20
C ASP A 243 -4.03 2.29 -4.35
N PHE A 244 -2.85 2.71 -4.76
CA PHE A 244 -1.57 2.47 -4.09
C PHE A 244 -1.08 3.74 -3.38
N ASN A 245 -0.50 3.58 -2.19
CA ASN A 245 0.16 4.67 -1.49
C ASN A 245 1.53 4.99 -2.10
N ALA A 246 2.19 6.04 -1.58
CA ALA A 246 3.50 6.49 -2.04
C ALA A 246 4.64 5.44 -1.91
N ASP A 247 4.45 4.45 -1.03
CA ASP A 247 5.37 3.31 -0.87
C ASP A 247 5.04 2.15 -1.83
N GLY A 248 4.14 2.35 -2.79
CA GLY A 248 3.71 1.32 -3.75
C GLY A 248 2.82 0.24 -3.15
N ARG A 249 2.11 0.54 -2.05
CA ARG A 249 1.29 -0.44 -1.33
C ARG A 249 -0.21 -0.21 -1.58
N LEU A 250 -0.95 -1.23 -2.03
CA LEU A 250 -2.40 -1.27 -2.21
C LEU A 250 -3.21 -0.89 -0.96
N THR A 251 -3.96 0.20 -1.01
CA THR A 251 -4.79 0.66 0.12
C THR A 251 -6.23 0.19 0.03
N LYS A 252 -6.78 0.12 -1.19
CA LYS A 252 -8.16 -0.25 -1.48
C LYS A 252 -8.32 -0.54 -2.96
N LEU A 253 -9.39 -1.23 -3.34
CA LEU A 253 -9.90 -1.22 -4.70
C LEU A 253 -10.73 0.05 -4.93
N ALA A 254 -10.35 0.85 -5.92
CA ALA A 254 -11.09 2.04 -6.36
C ALA A 254 -12.33 1.65 -7.19
N SER A 255 -12.20 0.61 -8.00
CA SER A 255 -13.30 0.01 -8.76
C SER A 255 -13.09 -1.50 -8.84
N VAL A 256 -14.20 -2.23 -8.96
CA VAL A 256 -14.20 -3.69 -9.10
C VAL A 256 -14.83 -4.04 -10.44
N THR A 257 -14.13 -4.87 -11.20
CA THR A 257 -14.58 -5.43 -12.47
C THR A 257 -15.30 -6.75 -12.25
N THR A 258 -14.71 -7.61 -11.41
CA THR A 258 -15.24 -8.94 -11.07
C THR A 258 -15.20 -9.10 -9.56
N LEU A 259 -16.29 -9.59 -8.97
CA LEU A 259 -16.37 -9.90 -7.54
C LEU A 259 -17.08 -11.23 -7.34
N ALA A 260 -16.44 -12.15 -6.64
CA ALA A 260 -17.03 -13.39 -6.16
C ALA A 260 -16.87 -13.47 -4.64
N VAL A 261 -17.97 -13.68 -3.94
CA VAL A 261 -17.99 -13.90 -2.49
C VAL A 261 -18.68 -15.22 -2.20
N VAL A 262 -17.98 -16.15 -1.57
CA VAL A 262 -18.47 -17.51 -1.30
C VAL A 262 -18.55 -17.75 0.20
N ASN A 263 -19.68 -18.23 0.68
CA ASN A 263 -19.85 -18.64 2.07
C ASN A 263 -19.28 -20.05 2.27
N VAL A 264 -18.22 -20.16 3.07
CA VAL A 264 -17.51 -21.43 3.36
C VAL A 264 -17.80 -21.95 4.77
N THR A 265 -18.85 -21.43 5.42
CA THR A 265 -19.21 -21.79 6.81
C THR A 265 -19.56 -23.26 6.94
N GLU A 266 -20.35 -23.79 6.00
CA GLU A 266 -20.73 -25.19 6.04
C GLU A 266 -19.55 -26.11 5.74
N ASP A 267 -18.70 -25.77 4.78
CA ASP A 267 -17.50 -26.57 4.52
C ASP A 267 -16.61 -26.65 5.76
N ALA A 268 -16.45 -25.55 6.49
CA ALA A 268 -15.70 -25.53 7.74
C ALA A 268 -16.35 -26.35 8.86
N ARG A 269 -17.68 -26.41 8.92
CA ARG A 269 -18.40 -27.24 9.88
C ARG A 269 -18.21 -28.72 9.54
N LEU A 270 -18.47 -29.10 8.29
CA LEU A 270 -18.35 -30.47 7.80
C LEU A 270 -16.93 -31.02 7.94
N ALA A 271 -15.90 -30.23 7.61
CA ALA A 271 -14.51 -30.66 7.75
C ALA A 271 -14.14 -30.97 9.21
N ARG A 272 -14.59 -30.13 10.16
CA ARG A 272 -14.34 -30.34 11.60
C ARG A 272 -15.12 -31.54 12.15
N GLU A 273 -16.36 -31.74 11.72
CA GLU A 273 -17.17 -32.90 12.08
C GLU A 273 -16.56 -34.20 11.56
N ALA A 274 -16.15 -34.21 10.28
CA ALA A 274 -15.47 -35.34 9.68
C ALA A 274 -14.21 -35.69 10.47
N LEU A 275 -13.33 -34.71 10.73
CA LEU A 275 -12.10 -34.91 11.50
C LEU A 275 -12.37 -35.46 12.91
N THR A 276 -13.45 -35.00 13.57
CA THR A 276 -13.85 -35.53 14.88
C THR A 276 -14.27 -37.00 14.76
N ALA A 277 -15.05 -37.36 13.74
CA ALA A 277 -15.45 -38.74 13.50
C ALA A 277 -14.25 -39.66 13.17
N LEU A 278 -13.21 -39.13 12.50
CA LEU A 278 -12.01 -39.90 12.20
C LEU A 278 -11.20 -40.27 13.46
N ALA A 279 -11.30 -39.47 14.53
CA ALA A 279 -10.62 -39.74 15.80
C ALA A 279 -11.20 -40.97 16.53
N ASP A 280 -12.45 -41.34 16.22
CA ASP A 280 -13.16 -42.47 16.84
C ASP A 280 -13.01 -43.78 16.04
N LEU A 281 -12.16 -43.82 15.00
CA LEU A 281 -11.96 -45.03 14.19
C LEU A 281 -11.14 -46.08 14.94
N ASP A 282 -11.71 -47.28 15.04
CA ASP A 282 -11.04 -48.47 15.57
C ASP A 282 -10.10 -49.10 14.53
N GLU A 283 -9.20 -49.97 14.99
CA GLU A 283 -8.41 -50.84 14.12
C GLU A 283 -9.31 -51.75 13.26
N GLY A 284 -9.00 -51.87 11.97
CA GLY A 284 -9.78 -52.67 11.03
C GLY A 284 -11.05 -51.96 10.51
N TRP A 285 -11.14 -50.64 10.61
CA TRP A 285 -12.35 -49.89 10.25
C TRP A 285 -12.78 -50.02 8.78
N MET A 286 -11.89 -50.43 7.86
CA MET A 286 -12.20 -50.48 6.43
C MET A 286 -13.01 -51.74 6.06
N ASP A 287 -12.56 -52.91 6.48
CA ASP A 287 -13.15 -54.22 6.13
C ASP A 287 -13.14 -55.24 7.29
N GLY A 288 -12.74 -54.81 8.49
CA GLY A 288 -12.55 -55.66 9.67
C GLY A 288 -11.12 -56.17 9.85
N GLU A 289 -10.23 -55.99 8.86
CA GLU A 289 -8.83 -56.41 8.90
C GLU A 289 -7.86 -55.25 8.61
N ALA A 290 -8.21 -54.36 7.68
CA ALA A 290 -7.42 -53.21 7.25
C ALA A 290 -7.96 -51.88 7.79
N GLY A 291 -7.06 -50.90 7.93
CA GLY A 291 -7.35 -49.56 8.44
C GLY A 291 -6.80 -49.35 9.84
N GLU A 292 -5.69 -48.63 9.93
CA GLU A 292 -5.10 -48.26 11.22
C GLU A 292 -5.91 -47.12 11.88
N PRO A 293 -5.99 -47.11 13.22
CA PRO A 293 -6.59 -45.99 13.96
C PRO A 293 -5.71 -44.75 13.84
N ILE A 294 -6.32 -43.57 13.81
CA ILE A 294 -5.59 -42.31 13.68
C ILE A 294 -5.13 -41.82 15.04
N SER A 295 -3.84 -41.47 15.16
CA SER A 295 -3.28 -40.95 16.41
C SER A 295 -3.78 -39.54 16.76
N ASP A 296 -3.87 -39.22 18.05
CA ASP A 296 -4.23 -37.88 18.54
C ASP A 296 -3.34 -36.76 17.95
N SER A 297 -2.05 -37.05 17.75
CA SER A 297 -1.10 -36.11 17.13
C SER A 297 -1.46 -35.79 15.68
N VAL A 298 -1.90 -36.80 14.92
CA VAL A 298 -2.32 -36.64 13.52
C VAL A 298 -3.64 -35.89 13.45
N ILE A 299 -4.59 -36.16 14.37
CA ILE A 299 -5.84 -35.40 14.49
C ILE A 299 -5.55 -33.91 14.78
N GLN A 300 -4.68 -33.61 15.74
CA GLN A 300 -4.28 -32.23 16.05
C GLN A 300 -3.62 -31.55 14.85
N ARG A 301 -2.77 -32.28 14.11
CA ARG A 301 -2.14 -31.78 12.88
C ARG A 301 -3.19 -31.50 11.79
N GLY A 302 -4.20 -32.36 11.64
CA GLY A 302 -5.37 -32.12 10.77
C GLY A 302 -6.17 -30.87 11.16
N GLN A 303 -6.33 -30.58 12.45
CA GLN A 303 -6.95 -29.33 12.91
C GLN A 303 -6.14 -28.10 12.47
N MET A 304 -4.80 -28.17 12.55
CA MET A 304 -3.94 -27.10 12.07
C MET A 304 -4.08 -26.87 10.56
N VAL A 305 -4.28 -27.93 9.76
CA VAL A 305 -4.57 -27.81 8.32
C VAL A 305 -5.89 -27.06 8.10
N ILE A 306 -6.97 -27.43 8.79
CA ILE A 306 -8.26 -26.74 8.68
C ILE A 306 -8.13 -25.25 8.99
N GLU A 307 -7.50 -24.90 10.12
CA GLU A 307 -7.35 -23.50 10.53
C GLU A 307 -6.45 -22.72 9.56
N SER A 308 -5.38 -23.34 9.04
CA SER A 308 -4.50 -22.72 8.04
C SER A 308 -5.24 -22.49 6.72
N MET A 309 -5.94 -23.49 6.20
CA MET A 309 -6.69 -23.38 4.95
C MET A 309 -7.88 -22.43 5.07
N LEU A 310 -8.49 -22.33 6.26
CA LEU A 310 -9.50 -21.33 6.56
C LEU A 310 -8.91 -19.91 6.57
N ALA A 311 -7.72 -19.71 7.15
CA ALA A 311 -7.02 -18.43 7.14
C ALA A 311 -6.63 -18.00 5.71
N LEU A 312 -6.26 -18.96 4.86
CA LEU A 312 -5.94 -18.76 3.44
C LEU A 312 -7.19 -18.62 2.55
N GLY A 313 -8.39 -18.82 3.12
CA GLY A 313 -9.64 -18.74 2.37
C GLY A 313 -9.80 -19.85 1.32
N ASN A 314 -9.19 -21.02 1.51
CA ASN A 314 -9.25 -22.13 0.57
C ASN A 314 -9.56 -23.44 1.30
N LEU A 315 -10.79 -23.62 1.79
CA LEU A 315 -11.18 -24.79 2.59
C LEU A 315 -12.00 -25.80 1.77
N THR A 316 -11.91 -27.07 2.15
CA THR A 316 -12.74 -28.16 1.61
C THR A 316 -13.57 -28.80 2.72
N SER A 317 -14.76 -29.31 2.38
CA SER A 317 -15.58 -30.19 3.22
C SER A 317 -15.18 -31.66 3.12
N THR A 318 -14.32 -32.02 2.18
CA THR A 318 -14.00 -33.42 1.85
C THR A 318 -12.76 -33.86 2.63
N VAL A 319 -12.98 -34.60 3.72
CA VAL A 319 -11.95 -35.10 4.64
C VAL A 319 -12.15 -36.60 4.83
N PHE A 320 -11.09 -37.39 4.63
CA PHE A 320 -11.13 -38.85 4.70
C PHE A 320 -9.93 -39.41 5.48
N PRO A 321 -10.04 -40.60 6.09
CA PRO A 321 -8.90 -41.30 6.65
C PRO A 321 -8.06 -41.94 5.53
N THR A 322 -6.78 -42.21 5.79
CA THR A 322 -5.95 -43.11 4.98
C THR A 322 -5.85 -44.48 5.66
N GLU A 323 -5.51 -45.53 4.90
CA GLU A 323 -5.41 -46.90 5.43
C GLU A 323 -4.33 -47.03 6.51
N GLU A 324 -3.27 -46.22 6.41
CA GLU A 324 -2.10 -46.21 7.28
C GLU A 324 -2.28 -45.32 8.54
N GLY A 325 -3.49 -44.81 8.79
CA GLY A 325 -3.76 -43.98 9.98
C GLY A 325 -3.47 -42.49 9.80
N GLY A 326 -3.45 -42.00 8.57
CA GLY A 326 -3.35 -40.59 8.19
C GLY A 326 -4.70 -39.94 7.84
N ILE A 327 -4.67 -38.69 7.41
CA ILE A 327 -5.86 -37.90 7.02
C ILE A 327 -5.65 -37.24 5.67
N ARG A 328 -6.61 -37.35 4.76
CA ARG A 328 -6.62 -36.69 3.44
C ARG A 328 -7.70 -35.62 3.36
N PHE A 329 -7.31 -34.41 2.97
CA PHE A 329 -8.16 -33.32 2.54
C PHE A 329 -8.14 -33.23 1.01
N TYR A 330 -9.30 -33.15 0.37
CA TYR A 330 -9.39 -33.18 -1.10
C TYR A 330 -10.30 -32.07 -1.66
N TRP A 331 -9.87 -31.36 -2.70
CA TRP A 331 -10.66 -30.32 -3.36
C TRP A 331 -11.23 -30.85 -4.68
N SER A 332 -12.44 -31.41 -4.62
CA SER A 332 -13.10 -32.07 -5.75
C SER A 332 -13.66 -31.13 -6.83
N GLY A 333 -13.74 -29.83 -6.56
CA GLY A 333 -14.40 -28.85 -7.43
C GLY A 333 -13.48 -27.98 -8.29
N ASN A 334 -12.16 -28.12 -8.17
CA ASN A 334 -11.20 -27.32 -8.92
C ASN A 334 -10.69 -28.09 -10.16
N GLU A 335 -10.39 -27.39 -11.25
CA GLU A 335 -9.72 -27.96 -12.44
C GLU A 335 -8.37 -28.58 -12.05
N ASN A 336 -7.71 -27.99 -11.05
CA ASN A 336 -6.55 -28.58 -10.39
C ASN A 336 -6.99 -29.41 -9.18
N GLN A 337 -6.71 -30.71 -9.21
CA GLN A 337 -6.99 -31.61 -8.09
C GLN A 337 -5.94 -31.37 -7.00
N LEU A 338 -6.29 -30.56 -6.01
CA LEU A 338 -5.49 -30.36 -4.80
C LEU A 338 -5.84 -31.43 -3.77
N SER A 339 -4.81 -32.08 -3.22
CA SER A 339 -4.91 -32.86 -1.99
C SER A 339 -3.85 -32.43 -0.97
N ILE A 340 -4.24 -32.49 0.30
CA ILE A 340 -3.33 -32.32 1.44
C ILE A 340 -3.50 -33.55 2.31
N GLU A 341 -2.42 -34.26 2.56
CA GLU A 341 -2.40 -35.48 3.36
C GLU A 341 -1.54 -35.26 4.59
N VAL A 342 -2.08 -35.59 5.76
CA VAL A 342 -1.34 -35.67 7.02
C VAL A 342 -0.97 -37.13 7.20
N GLU A 343 0.32 -37.41 7.11
CA GLU A 343 0.87 -38.76 7.26
C GLU A 343 0.86 -39.21 8.73
N PRO A 344 0.97 -40.52 9.01
CA PRO A 344 0.96 -41.06 10.37
C PRO A 344 2.08 -40.52 11.27
N ASP A 345 3.20 -40.10 10.66
CA ASP A 345 4.33 -39.46 11.34
C ASP A 345 4.12 -37.94 11.60
N GLY A 346 3.03 -37.38 11.10
CA GLY A 346 2.66 -35.96 11.22
C GLY A 346 3.23 -35.06 10.11
N ALA A 347 4.00 -35.61 9.17
CA ALA A 347 4.38 -34.88 7.96
C ALA A 347 3.14 -34.56 7.12
N ILE A 348 3.22 -33.46 6.36
CA ILE A 348 2.12 -33.05 5.47
C ILE A 348 2.60 -33.16 4.04
N TYR A 349 1.92 -33.97 3.25
CA TYR A 349 2.15 -34.12 1.83
C TYR A 349 1.11 -33.30 1.06
N VAL A 350 1.56 -32.34 0.27
CA VAL A 350 0.71 -31.47 -0.53
C VAL A 350 0.89 -31.83 -1.99
N HIS A 351 -0.21 -32.04 -2.71
CA HIS A 351 -0.20 -32.44 -4.11
C HIS A 351 -1.20 -31.63 -4.94
N THR A 352 -0.76 -31.14 -6.09
CA THR A 352 -1.61 -30.61 -7.16
C THR A 352 -1.40 -31.38 -8.44
N ALA A 353 -2.51 -31.70 -9.10
CA ALA A 353 -2.53 -32.20 -10.46
C ALA A 353 -3.37 -31.27 -11.34
N ASP A 354 -2.75 -30.70 -12.39
CA ASP A 354 -3.47 -30.08 -13.50
C ASP A 354 -3.73 -31.17 -14.55
N THR A 355 -4.97 -31.65 -14.60
CA THR A 355 -5.35 -32.75 -15.49
C THR A 355 -5.36 -32.36 -16.97
N ASP A 356 -5.46 -31.08 -17.29
CA ASP A 356 -5.50 -30.59 -18.67
C ASP A 356 -4.10 -30.35 -19.22
N ALA A 357 -3.20 -29.79 -18.41
CA ALA A 357 -1.79 -29.60 -18.76
C ALA A 357 -0.94 -30.87 -18.55
N GLY A 358 -1.43 -31.83 -17.75
CA GLY A 358 -0.71 -33.05 -17.40
C GLY A 358 0.50 -32.79 -16.48
N THR A 359 0.46 -31.71 -15.70
CA THR A 359 1.53 -31.33 -14.77
C THR A 359 1.14 -31.70 -13.34
N PHE A 360 2.16 -32.07 -12.56
CA PHE A 360 2.01 -32.45 -11.16
C PHE A 360 3.05 -31.71 -10.33
N ASN A 361 2.65 -31.24 -9.16
CA ASN A 361 3.54 -30.64 -8.18
C ASN A 361 3.29 -31.26 -6.81
N ASP A 362 4.35 -31.54 -6.08
CA ASP A 362 4.33 -32.14 -4.76
C ASP A 362 5.31 -31.45 -3.82
N GLU A 363 4.91 -31.29 -2.56
CA GLU A 363 5.79 -30.81 -1.50
C GLU A 363 5.50 -31.57 -0.20
N THR A 364 6.55 -31.88 0.55
CA THR A 364 6.45 -32.46 1.89
C THR A 364 6.85 -31.42 2.92
N ILE A 365 5.93 -31.08 3.81
CA ILE A 365 6.15 -30.21 4.95
C ILE A 365 6.43 -31.10 6.18
N PRO A 366 7.62 -31.01 6.79
CA PRO A 366 7.96 -31.82 7.96
C PRO A 366 7.03 -31.61 9.16
N ALA A 367 6.89 -32.63 10.00
CA ALA A 367 6.04 -32.60 11.19
C ALA A 367 6.41 -31.47 12.18
N GLU A 368 7.67 -31.07 12.23
CA GLU A 368 8.18 -30.06 13.16
C GLU A 368 7.82 -28.62 12.77
N VAL A 369 7.31 -28.39 11.55
CA VAL A 369 6.94 -27.05 11.09
C VAL A 369 5.71 -26.57 11.86
N SER A 370 5.88 -25.54 12.70
CA SER A 370 4.80 -24.91 13.46
C SER A 370 4.06 -23.82 12.68
N GLU A 371 4.74 -23.14 11.75
CA GLU A 371 4.15 -22.09 10.91
C GLU A 371 3.51 -22.68 9.64
N LEU A 372 2.53 -23.57 9.84
CA LEU A 372 1.91 -24.31 8.75
C LEU A 372 1.19 -23.40 7.73
N THR A 373 0.58 -22.31 8.20
CA THR A 373 -0.11 -21.36 7.32
C THR A 373 0.84 -20.72 6.31
N ASP A 374 2.05 -20.32 6.72
CA ASP A 374 3.03 -19.71 5.82
C ASP A 374 3.62 -20.72 4.83
N ALA A 375 3.83 -21.97 5.27
CA ALA A 375 4.29 -23.04 4.38
C ALA A 375 3.25 -23.35 3.28
N LEU A 376 1.99 -23.52 3.65
CA LEU A 376 0.89 -23.75 2.70
C LEU A 376 0.63 -22.53 1.80
N ASP A 377 0.75 -21.31 2.31
CA ASP A 377 0.63 -20.08 1.51
C ASP A 377 1.72 -19.98 0.45
N SER A 378 2.96 -20.29 0.83
CA SER A 378 4.11 -20.28 -0.08
C SER A 378 3.89 -21.24 -1.25
N TRP A 379 3.42 -22.45 -0.97
CA TRP A 379 3.17 -23.47 -1.99
C TRP A 379 2.00 -23.08 -2.91
N LEU A 380 0.85 -22.70 -2.34
CA LEU A 380 -0.32 -22.27 -3.13
C LEU A 380 -0.04 -21.03 -4.00
N SER A 381 0.96 -20.22 -3.62
CA SER A 381 1.34 -19.01 -4.36
C SER A 381 2.35 -19.30 -5.48
N ALA A 382 3.10 -20.40 -5.37
CA ALA A 382 4.06 -20.84 -6.38
C ALA A 382 3.36 -21.47 -7.59
N ASP A 383 2.26 -22.19 -7.38
CA ASP A 383 1.46 -22.80 -8.45
C ASP A 383 0.69 -21.77 -9.31
N GLY A 384 0.47 -20.55 -8.82
CA GLY A 384 -0.07 -19.45 -9.63
C GLY A 384 0.95 -18.75 -10.55
N LYS A 385 2.22 -19.16 -10.52
CA LYS A 385 3.33 -18.49 -11.22
C LYS A 385 4.06 -19.34 -12.27
N LYS A 386 3.58 -20.53 -12.62
CA LYS A 386 4.19 -21.35 -13.68
C LYS A 386 3.29 -21.51 -14.89
#